data_AF-A0A239WLW7-F1
#
_entry.id   AF-A0A239WLW7-F1
#
_cell.length_a   1.000
_cell.length_b   1.000
_cell.length_c   1.000
_cell.angle_alpha   90.00
_cell.angle_beta   90.00
_cell.angle_gamma   90.00
#
_symmetry.space_group_name_H-M   'P 1'
#
loop_
_entity.id
_entity.type
_entity.pdbx_description
1 polymer ?
#
loop_
_entity_poly.entity_id
_entity_poly.type
_entity_poly.pdbx_seq_one_letter_code
_entity_poly.pdbx_strand_id
1 'polypeptide(L)'
;MDSQRKFELKPLNSITYEFSVDGNNNRIDYFFIDGNFLYEKEYYHEIEKKIRNYYPSEKKHLYSIYIYNKTDEINDSFNKERKWLDGENKNLISYIRLTEGVPDIFYILKDGNVVYDNIKNKEINFEFDQ
;
A
#
# COMPACT_ATOMS: atom_id res chain seq x y z
N MET A 1 12.85 -2.90 29.01
CA MET A 1 11.69 -2.29 28.32
C MET A 1 11.74 -2.81 26.91
N ASP A 2 10.88 -3.77 26.60
CA ASP A 2 10.88 -4.42 25.29
C ASP A 2 10.61 -3.40 24.20
N SER A 3 11.61 -3.20 23.36
CA SER A 3 11.52 -2.52 22.07
C SER A 3 10.53 -3.31 21.21
N GLN A 4 9.23 -3.07 21.40
CA GLN A 4 8.18 -3.62 20.54
C GLN A 4 8.58 -3.31 19.11
N ARG A 5 8.95 -4.34 18.35
CA ARG A 5 9.29 -4.21 16.93
C ARG A 5 8.07 -3.64 16.22
N LYS A 6 8.09 -2.34 15.97
CA LYS A 6 7.23 -1.69 14.99
C LYS A 6 7.47 -2.41 13.66
N PHE A 7 6.41 -2.75 12.98
CA PHE A 7 6.43 -3.56 11.77
C PHE A 7 7.46 -3.09 10.72
N GLU A 8 7.91 -4.01 9.88
CA GLU A 8 8.73 -3.70 8.71
C GLU A 8 7.87 -3.64 7.45
N LEU A 9 8.15 -2.69 6.57
CA LEU A 9 7.53 -2.61 5.25
C LEU A 9 8.52 -3.19 4.24
N LYS A 10 8.15 -4.29 3.60
CA LYS A 10 9.00 -5.00 2.65
C LYS A 10 8.35 -5.02 1.27
N PRO A 11 9.12 -4.83 0.18
CA PRO A 11 8.58 -4.99 -1.16
C PRO A 11 8.15 -6.45 -1.38
N LEU A 12 7.00 -6.63 -2.00
CA LEU A 12 6.53 -7.94 -2.45
C LEU A 12 7.33 -8.31 -3.71
N ASN A 13 8.51 -8.89 -3.49
CA ASN A 13 9.42 -9.48 -4.47
C ASN A 13 9.52 -8.73 -5.82
N SER A 14 10.23 -7.60 -5.93
CA SER A 14 10.56 -6.84 -7.17
C SER A 14 9.46 -6.69 -8.25
N ILE A 15 8.18 -6.93 -7.95
CA ILE A 15 7.08 -6.77 -8.90
C ILE A 15 6.73 -5.29 -8.89
N THR A 16 7.49 -4.53 -9.68
CA THR A 16 7.07 -3.23 -10.16
C THR A 16 6.36 -3.45 -11.48
N TYR A 17 5.10 -3.03 -11.56
CA TYR A 17 4.34 -3.06 -12.80
C TYR A 17 4.29 -1.67 -13.40
N GLU A 18 5.02 -1.46 -14.50
CA GLU A 18 4.94 -0.22 -15.28
C GLU A 18 4.13 -0.45 -16.56
N PHE A 19 3.28 0.51 -16.92
CA PHE A 19 2.44 0.42 -18.10
C PHE A 19 2.08 1.82 -18.61
N SER A 20 1.82 1.94 -19.91
CA SER A 20 1.44 3.21 -20.54
C SER A 20 0.02 3.14 -21.07
N VAL A 21 -0.78 4.16 -20.77
CA VAL A 21 -2.14 4.33 -21.32
C VAL A 21 -2.23 5.74 -21.87
N ASP A 22 -2.61 5.90 -23.13
CA ASP A 22 -2.72 7.19 -23.81
C ASP A 22 -1.47 8.08 -23.70
N GLY A 23 -0.28 7.46 -23.70
CA GLY A 23 1.01 8.14 -23.57
C GLY A 23 1.42 8.50 -22.14
N ASN A 24 0.57 8.24 -21.15
CA ASN A 24 0.87 8.44 -19.74
C ASN A 24 1.53 7.20 -19.13
N ASN A 25 2.69 7.37 -18.51
CA ASN A 25 3.40 6.29 -17.83
C ASN A 25 2.88 6.11 -16.40
N ASN A 26 2.47 4.90 -16.08
CA ASN A 26 1.92 4.53 -14.78
C ASN A 26 2.78 3.45 -14.12
N ARG A 27 2.72 3.37 -12.80
CA ARG A 27 3.45 2.39 -12.01
C ARG A 27 2.58 1.83 -10.89
N ILE A 28 2.77 0.56 -10.58
CA ILE A 28 2.24 -0.08 -9.39
C ILE A 28 3.36 -0.80 -8.66
N ASP A 29 3.51 -0.51 -7.38
CA ASP A 29 4.38 -1.27 -6.49
C ASP A 29 3.56 -1.96 -5.41
N TYR A 30 4.03 -3.15 -5.05
CA TYR A 30 3.39 -4.02 -4.07
C TYR A 30 4.32 -4.23 -2.88
N PHE A 31 3.77 -4.14 -1.67
CA PHE A 31 4.49 -4.31 -0.41
C PHE A 31 3.69 -5.20 0.53
N PHE A 32 4.36 -5.73 1.55
CA PHE A 32 3.70 -6.34 2.68
C PHE A 32 4.33 -5.88 4.00
N ILE A 33 3.54 -5.99 5.06
CA ILE A 33 3.96 -5.71 6.42
C ILE A 33 4.44 -6.99 7.10
N ASP A 34 5.70 -7.00 7.55
CA ASP A 34 6.28 -8.06 8.38
C ASP A 34 6.26 -7.63 9.86
N GLY A 35 5.46 -8.32 10.68
CA GLY A 35 5.27 -8.01 12.10
C GLY A 35 3.85 -7.56 12.43
N ASN A 36 3.67 -6.97 13.62
CA ASN A 36 2.35 -6.62 14.13
C ASN A 36 1.96 -5.21 13.68
N PHE A 37 1.01 -5.11 12.74
CA PHE A 37 0.33 -3.87 12.42
C PHE A 37 -0.90 -3.67 13.33
N LEU A 38 -1.05 -2.47 13.88
CA LEU A 38 -2.24 -2.09 14.63
C LEU A 38 -3.00 -1.00 13.88
N TYR A 39 -4.33 -1.05 13.97
CA TYR A 39 -5.22 -0.06 13.37
C TYR A 39 -5.31 1.20 14.24
N GLU A 40 -4.17 1.88 14.39
CA GLU A 40 -3.98 3.08 15.21
C GLU A 40 -3.25 4.15 14.39
N LYS A 41 -3.52 5.44 14.67
CA LYS A 41 -3.01 6.56 13.86
C LYS A 41 -1.50 6.61 13.79
N GLU A 42 -0.83 6.21 14.87
CA GLU A 42 0.63 6.11 14.97
C GLU A 42 1.20 5.17 13.90
N TYR A 43 0.52 4.05 13.63
CA TYR A 43 0.91 3.09 12.61
C TYR A 43 0.62 3.59 11.19
N TYR A 44 -0.44 4.39 10.99
CA TYR A 44 -0.74 5.00 9.70
C TYR A 44 0.36 5.99 9.30
N HIS A 45 0.78 6.82 10.24
CA HIS A 45 1.93 7.72 10.06
C HIS A 45 3.25 6.98 9.88
N GLU A 46 3.43 5.81 10.49
CA GLU A 46 4.61 4.96 10.24
C GLU A 46 4.62 4.41 8.81
N ILE A 47 3.47 3.96 8.27
CA ILE A 47 3.35 3.56 6.86
C ILE A 47 3.75 4.73 5.97
N GLU A 48 3.19 5.91 6.20
CA GLU A 48 3.48 7.11 5.42
C GLU A 48 4.97 7.44 5.40
N LYS A 49 5.64 7.40 6.56
CA LYS A 49 7.09 7.64 6.66
C LYS A 49 7.90 6.61 5.90
N LYS A 50 7.54 5.32 6.02
CA LYS A 50 8.28 4.23 5.36
C LYS A 50 8.11 4.30 3.85
N ILE A 51 6.90 4.56 3.35
CA ILE A 51 6.61 4.52 1.91
C ILE A 51 7.16 5.72 1.14
N ARG A 52 7.28 6.90 1.77
CA ARG A 52 7.90 8.08 1.15
C ARG A 52 9.33 7.81 0.64
N ASN A 53 10.05 6.88 1.26
CA ASN A 53 11.39 6.46 0.83
C ASN A 53 11.38 5.62 -0.47
N TYR A 54 10.22 5.11 -0.87
CA TYR A 54 10.01 4.30 -2.08
C TYR A 54 9.34 5.08 -3.21
N TYR A 55 9.15 6.39 -3.05
CA TYR A 55 8.61 7.21 -4.13
C TYR A 55 9.62 7.27 -5.28
N PRO A 56 9.20 7.00 -6.53
CA PRO A 56 10.10 7.01 -7.67
C PRO A 56 10.67 8.42 -7.86
N SER A 57 11.94 8.49 -8.25
CA SER A 57 12.59 9.75 -8.67
C SER A 57 12.01 10.28 -9.98
N GLU A 58 11.58 9.37 -10.85
CA GLU A 58 10.88 9.71 -12.09
C GLU A 58 9.40 10.02 -11.82
N LYS A 59 8.92 11.12 -12.39
CA LYS A 59 7.49 11.43 -12.37
C LYS A 59 6.73 10.40 -13.20
N LYS A 60 5.80 9.71 -12.56
CA LYS A 60 4.77 8.89 -13.21
C LYS A 60 3.45 9.67 -13.17
N HIS A 61 2.62 9.48 -14.19
CA HIS A 61 1.29 10.10 -14.24
C HIS A 61 0.44 9.59 -13.08
N LEU A 62 0.32 8.26 -12.96
CA LEU A 62 -0.21 7.58 -11.78
C LEU A 62 0.82 6.63 -11.20
N TYR A 63 1.00 6.69 -9.89
CA TYR A 63 1.75 5.71 -9.13
C TYR A 63 0.90 5.18 -7.99
N SER A 64 0.55 3.89 -8.06
CA SER A 64 -0.24 3.21 -7.03
C SER A 64 0.64 2.29 -6.18
N ILE A 65 0.33 2.22 -4.91
CA ILE A 65 1.04 1.39 -3.94
C ILE A 65 0.01 0.60 -3.14
N TYR A 66 0.21 -0.71 -3.07
CA TYR A 66 -0.62 -1.62 -2.30
C TYR A 66 0.22 -2.26 -1.22
N ILE A 67 -0.29 -2.23 0.01
CA ILE A 67 0.41 -2.76 1.17
C ILE A 67 -0.48 -3.80 1.84
N TYR A 68 -0.01 -5.04 1.90
CA TYR A 68 -0.76 -6.18 2.44
C TYR A 68 -0.25 -6.63 3.80
N ASN A 69 -1.07 -7.38 4.53
CA ASN A 69 -0.61 -8.22 5.63
C ASN A 69 0.23 -9.38 5.09
N LYS A 70 1.31 -9.72 5.79
CA LYS A 70 2.04 -10.95 5.52
C LYS A 70 1.17 -12.16 5.81
N THR A 71 1.12 -13.10 4.88
CA THR A 71 0.45 -14.38 5.01
C THR A 71 1.34 -15.50 4.44
N ASP A 72 0.91 -16.75 4.54
CA ASP A 72 1.57 -17.87 3.88
C ASP A 72 1.57 -17.71 2.34
N GLU A 73 0.63 -16.93 1.81
CA GLU A 73 0.53 -16.65 0.37
C GLU A 73 1.20 -15.33 -0.04
N ILE A 74 1.15 -14.30 0.82
CA ILE A 74 1.67 -12.95 0.55
C ILE A 74 2.89 -12.73 1.47
N ASN A 75 4.09 -12.96 0.94
CA ASN A 75 5.33 -12.84 1.70
C ASN A 75 6.54 -12.61 0.76
N ASP A 76 7.75 -12.67 1.33
CA ASP A 76 9.02 -12.52 0.61
C ASP A 76 9.18 -13.47 -0.59
N SER A 77 8.50 -14.61 -0.60
CA SER A 77 8.57 -15.64 -1.66
C SER A 77 7.39 -15.59 -2.63
N PHE A 78 6.60 -14.51 -2.61
CA PHE A 78 5.47 -14.35 -3.52
C PHE A 78 5.91 -14.48 -4.99
N ASN A 79 5.25 -15.41 -5.71
CA ASN A 79 5.53 -15.73 -7.10
C ASN A 79 4.26 -15.97 -7.94
N LYS A 80 3.08 -15.63 -7.39
CA LYS A 80 1.80 -15.78 -8.08
C LYS A 80 1.54 -14.59 -9.02
N GLU A 81 0.52 -14.72 -9.86
CA GLU A 81 0.09 -13.65 -10.78
C GLU A 81 -0.52 -12.45 -10.04
N ARG A 82 -0.48 -11.27 -10.67
CA ARG A 82 -1.05 -10.01 -10.15
C ARG A 82 -2.52 -10.13 -9.73
N LYS A 83 -3.31 -11.01 -10.35
CA LYS A 83 -4.73 -11.21 -10.00
C LYS A 83 -4.95 -11.64 -8.54
N TRP A 84 -3.89 -12.07 -7.83
CA TRP A 84 -3.93 -12.36 -6.39
C TRP A 84 -3.72 -11.13 -5.50
N LEU A 85 -3.41 -9.99 -6.11
CA LEU A 85 -3.12 -8.68 -5.50
C LEU A 85 -4.14 -7.64 -5.97
N ASP A 86 -5.39 -8.03 -6.13
CA ASP A 86 -6.48 -7.10 -6.42
C ASP A 86 -6.95 -6.35 -5.16
N GLY A 87 -7.75 -5.30 -5.37
CA GLY A 87 -8.31 -4.47 -4.30
C GLY A 87 -9.31 -5.20 -3.40
N GLU A 88 -9.90 -6.29 -3.89
CA GLU A 88 -10.84 -7.14 -3.15
C GLU A 88 -10.15 -8.04 -2.11
N ASN A 89 -8.82 -8.13 -2.16
CA ASN A 89 -8.07 -8.94 -1.22
C ASN A 89 -8.17 -8.35 0.20
N LYS A 90 -8.85 -9.08 1.09
CA LYS A 90 -9.07 -8.70 2.49
C LYS A 90 -7.80 -8.49 3.31
N ASN A 91 -6.64 -8.92 2.81
CA ASN A 91 -5.36 -8.69 3.44
C ASN A 91 -4.77 -7.30 3.11
N LEU A 92 -5.39 -6.52 2.22
CA LEU A 92 -4.97 -5.16 1.91
C LEU A 92 -5.15 -4.26 3.14
N ILE A 93 -4.06 -3.62 3.55
CA ILE A 93 -3.98 -2.72 4.70
C ILE A 93 -3.99 -1.26 4.26
N SER A 94 -3.32 -0.95 3.16
CA SER A 94 -3.20 0.41 2.68
C SER A 94 -3.16 0.47 1.17
N TYR A 95 -3.88 1.44 0.63
CA TYR A 95 -3.83 1.83 -0.77
C TYR A 95 -3.43 3.31 -0.85
N ILE A 96 -2.35 3.57 -1.58
CA ILE A 96 -1.84 4.92 -1.79
C ILE A 96 -1.79 5.17 -3.29
N ARG A 97 -2.23 6.36 -3.71
CA ARG A 97 -2.08 6.83 -5.08
C ARG A 97 -1.41 8.18 -5.09
N LEU A 98 -0.43 8.31 -5.98
CA LEU A 98 0.18 9.56 -6.36
C LEU A 98 -0.24 9.90 -7.78
N THR A 99 -0.74 11.11 -7.96
CA THR A 99 -0.98 11.70 -9.28
C THR A 99 0.08 12.76 -9.51
N GLU A 100 0.87 12.61 -10.57
CA GLU A 100 2.00 13.50 -10.89
C GLU A 100 3.01 13.65 -9.72
N GLY A 101 3.21 12.58 -8.96
CA GLY A 101 4.10 12.54 -7.80
C GLY A 101 3.51 13.13 -6.50
N VAL A 102 2.25 13.59 -6.51
CA VAL A 102 1.57 14.12 -5.32
C VAL A 102 0.54 13.11 -4.81
N PRO A 103 0.60 12.70 -3.52
CA PRO A 103 -0.40 11.82 -2.96
C PRO A 103 -1.80 12.44 -3.02
N ASP A 104 -2.74 11.77 -3.69
CA ASP A 104 -4.14 12.17 -3.79
C ASP A 104 -5.11 11.15 -3.16
N ILE A 105 -4.64 9.91 -2.95
CA ILE A 105 -5.29 8.90 -2.12
C ILE A 105 -4.27 8.34 -1.13
N PHE A 106 -4.69 8.20 0.13
CA PHE A 106 -4.00 7.39 1.13
C PHE A 106 -5.04 6.81 2.07
N TYR A 107 -5.43 5.58 1.80
CA TYR A 107 -6.45 4.86 2.52
C TYR A 107 -5.86 3.79 3.40
N ILE A 108 -6.42 3.65 4.60
CA ILE A 108 -6.22 2.49 5.45
C ILE A 108 -7.45 1.60 5.32
N LEU A 109 -7.20 0.32 5.10
CA LEU A 109 -8.21 -0.68 4.81
C LEU A 109 -8.19 -1.78 5.86
N LYS A 110 -9.39 -2.24 6.22
CA LYS A 110 -9.61 -3.38 7.10
C LYS A 110 -10.72 -4.23 6.51
N ASP A 111 -10.41 -5.50 6.26
CA ASP A 111 -11.36 -6.48 5.73
C ASP A 111 -12.07 -5.99 4.44
N GLY A 112 -11.33 -5.37 3.52
CA GLY A 112 -11.84 -4.82 2.26
C GLY A 112 -12.55 -3.46 2.36
N ASN A 113 -12.70 -2.90 3.56
CA ASN A 113 -13.34 -1.60 3.76
C ASN A 113 -12.30 -0.53 4.06
N VAL A 114 -12.45 0.65 3.46
CA VAL A 114 -11.66 1.81 3.85
C VAL A 114 -12.17 2.35 5.17
N VAL A 115 -11.32 2.33 6.19
CA VAL A 115 -11.63 2.77 7.56
C VAL A 115 -11.04 4.14 7.89
N TYR A 116 -10.05 4.60 7.12
CA TYR A 116 -9.38 5.89 7.35
C TYR A 116 -8.87 6.51 6.06
N ASP A 117 -9.04 7.82 5.92
CA ASP A 117 -8.40 8.66 4.91
C ASP A 117 -7.26 9.43 5.58
N ASN A 118 -6.02 9.00 5.32
CA ASN A 118 -4.83 9.60 5.92
C ASN A 118 -4.53 11.00 5.38
N ILE A 119 -4.93 11.32 4.14
CA ILE A 119 -4.78 12.67 3.58
C ILE A 119 -5.73 13.65 4.27
N LYS A 120 -6.99 13.24 4.46
CA LYS A 120 -8.00 14.07 5.14
C LYS A 120 -7.93 13.97 6.67
N ASN A 121 -7.08 13.09 7.20
CA ASN A 121 -6.95 12.79 8.62
C ASN A 121 -8.32 12.48 9.28
N LYS A 122 -9.15 11.66 8.60
CA LYS A 122 -10.49 11.33 9.09
C LYS A 122 -10.84 9.86 8.95
N GLU A 123 -11.67 9.39 9.86
CA GLU A 123 -12.35 8.09 9.72
C GLU A 123 -13.41 8.15 8.62
N ILE A 124 -13.45 7.08 7.84
CA ILE A 124 -14.41 6.85 6.75
C ILE A 124 -14.86 5.40 6.82
N ASN A 125 -15.94 5.06 6.14
CA ASN A 125 -16.39 3.69 6.04
C ASN A 125 -17.08 3.47 4.70
N PHE A 126 -16.39 2.82 3.78
CA PHE A 126 -16.94 2.36 2.51
C PHE A 126 -16.13 1.18 1.98
N GLU A 127 -16.76 0.35 1.16
CA GLU A 127 -16.11 -0.79 0.49
C GLU A 127 -15.10 -0.29 -0.54
N PHE A 128 -13.88 -0.80 -0.49
CA PHE A 128 -12.86 -0.43 -1.46
C PHE A 128 -13.12 -1.11 -2.79
N ASP A 129 -13.50 -0.31 -3.79
CA ASP A 129 -13.68 -0.71 -5.17
C ASP A 129 -12.64 0.00 -6.04
N GLN A 130 -12.03 -0.70 -6.99
CA GLN A 130 -10.87 -0.21 -7.74
C GLN A 130 -10.87 -0.53 -9.23
#